data_AF-A0A1P8F5M1-F1
#
_entry.id   AF-A0A1P8F5M1-F1
#
_cell.length_a   1.000
_cell.length_b   1.000
_cell.length_c   1.000
_cell.angle_alpha   90.00
_cell.angle_beta   90.00
_cell.angle_gamma   90.00
#
_symmetry.space_group_name_H-M   'P 1'
#
loop_
_entity.id
_entity.type
_entity.pdbx_description
1 polymer ?
#
loop_
_entity_poly.entity_id
_entity_poly.type
_entity_poly.pdbx_seq_one_letter_code
_entity_poly.pdbx_strand_id
1 'polypeptide(L)'
;MSLTLSTNTHIIKAFEPDSHPQQKIMPDYSNNFGLQSLTAPAASQANASRCPTELYDGHNRRIDYLRISVTDRCNLSCVYCGDGRCDNLPHDAILTYEEITRVANILAGMGISHIRLTGGEPLVRPKIDVLIRMLKQLNGIDEISMTTNGTLLERWAVLLEKSGLRRVNVSVDSLKPERFREITRGGDLGRVLTGIETARQAGLNPVKVNTVVMPGVNDDEIIDFARWTIDRGANVRFIEQMPFAKGSASVTVADMKTAIETSVGKLEPVREHGSGPANYFRLPLAKGTIGFIQPVSNCFCDNCNRLRLTADGKLRLCLLDDSELDLKPMLRSDLTDDEIRQALQWAIMNKPARHHLSDGIIPEKMMRQIGG
;
A
#
# COMPACT_ATOMS: atom_id res chain seq x y z
N MET A 1 44.88 -6.55 -67.62
CA MET A 1 43.81 -5.53 -67.55
C MET A 1 43.52 -5.31 -66.08
N SER A 2 44.24 -4.39 -65.43
CA SER A 2 43.87 -2.97 -65.27
C SER A 2 42.81 -2.83 -64.15
N LEU A 3 42.94 -2.03 -63.09
CA LEU A 3 43.83 -0.90 -62.71
C LEU A 3 43.54 -0.64 -61.20
N THR A 4 44.55 -0.64 -60.31
CA THR A 4 45.10 0.51 -59.52
C THR A 4 44.08 1.28 -58.65
N LEU A 5 44.30 1.51 -57.34
CA LEU A 5 45.29 2.45 -56.80
C LEU A 5 45.62 2.22 -55.31
N SER A 6 46.92 2.29 -55.05
CA SER A 6 47.68 2.54 -53.81
C SER A 6 47.42 3.97 -53.28
N THR A 7 47.53 4.36 -52.01
CA THR A 7 48.74 4.63 -51.17
C THR A 7 48.22 5.16 -49.80
N ASN A 8 48.66 4.69 -48.62
CA ASN A 8 49.91 4.95 -47.88
C ASN A 8 49.91 6.23 -46.99
N THR A 9 50.39 6.05 -45.74
CA THR A 9 51.17 6.97 -44.86
C THR A 9 50.53 7.58 -43.59
N HIS A 10 51.34 7.50 -42.52
CA HIS A 10 51.21 7.81 -41.10
C HIS A 10 50.94 9.28 -40.66
N ILE A 11 50.38 9.47 -39.44
CA ILE A 11 50.97 10.09 -38.21
C ILE A 11 49.90 10.75 -37.29
N ILE A 12 49.75 10.17 -36.08
CA ILE A 12 49.56 10.70 -34.70
C ILE A 12 48.97 12.11 -34.43
N LYS A 13 47.92 12.15 -33.57
CA LYS A 13 47.68 12.97 -32.34
C LYS A 13 46.20 12.74 -31.91
N ALA A 14 45.68 12.79 -30.68
CA ALA A 14 46.11 12.85 -29.28
C ALA A 14 44.81 12.98 -28.44
N PHE A 15 44.72 12.38 -27.23
CA PHE A 15 43.78 12.69 -26.09
C PHE A 15 42.24 12.52 -26.36
N GLU A 16 41.36 11.94 -25.53
CA GLU A 16 41.19 11.74 -24.07
C GLU A 16 40.18 10.59 -23.79
N PRO A 17 40.13 10.00 -22.58
CA PRO A 17 39.09 9.06 -22.15
C PRO A 17 38.06 9.72 -21.20
N ASP A 18 36.77 9.62 -21.49
CA ASP A 18 35.66 9.87 -20.55
C ASP A 18 34.42 9.10 -21.07
N SER A 19 33.58 8.43 -20.29
CA SER A 19 33.18 8.63 -18.91
C SER A 19 32.54 7.35 -18.35
N HIS A 20 32.88 7.02 -17.10
CA HIS A 20 32.21 6.00 -16.29
C HIS A 20 30.79 6.45 -15.87
N PRO A 21 29.85 5.51 -15.64
CA PRO A 21 28.59 5.83 -14.99
C PRO A 21 28.82 6.20 -13.52
N GLN A 22 28.36 7.39 -13.15
CA GLN A 22 28.48 7.96 -11.81
C GLN A 22 27.89 7.04 -10.73
N GLN A 23 28.76 6.56 -9.84
CA GLN A 23 28.36 6.14 -8.50
C GLN A 23 27.78 7.35 -7.76
N LYS A 24 26.49 7.31 -7.41
CA LYS A 24 25.90 8.25 -6.45
C LYS A 24 26.51 7.97 -5.07
N ILE A 25 27.41 8.85 -4.67
CA ILE A 25 28.01 8.92 -3.34
C ILE A 25 26.89 9.26 -2.34
N MET A 26 26.68 8.41 -1.34
CA MET A 26 25.88 8.71 -0.15
C MET A 26 26.54 9.87 0.62
N PRO A 27 25.81 10.84 1.18
CA PRO A 27 26.42 11.83 2.04
C PRO A 27 26.86 11.19 3.36
N ASP A 28 28.13 11.43 3.70
CA ASP A 28 28.74 11.13 4.99
C ASP A 28 28.13 12.08 6.04
N TYR A 29 27.43 11.53 7.04
CA TYR A 29 26.79 12.29 8.11
C TYR A 29 27.73 12.53 9.31
N SER A 30 29.03 12.26 9.18
CA SER A 30 30.00 12.59 10.21
C SER A 30 30.59 13.99 9.98
N ASN A 31 30.42 14.85 11.00
CA ASN A 31 31.00 16.19 11.16
C ASN A 31 30.34 17.37 10.43
N ASN A 32 29.36 18.00 11.10
CA ASN A 32 29.41 19.45 11.36
C ASN A 32 28.26 19.87 12.29
N PHE A 33 28.49 19.85 13.59
CA PHE A 33 27.75 20.69 14.53
C PHE A 33 28.75 21.47 15.38
N GLY A 34 28.92 22.74 15.01
CA GLY A 34 29.61 23.72 15.83
C GLY A 34 28.85 23.92 17.14
N LEU A 35 29.47 23.51 18.24
CA LEU A 35 29.07 23.85 19.59
C LEU A 35 29.23 25.36 19.81
N GLN A 36 28.11 26.09 19.91
CA GLN A 36 28.07 27.34 20.65
C GLN A 36 27.07 27.23 21.78
N SER A 37 27.60 27.41 22.99
CA SER A 37 26.95 27.37 24.28
C SER A 37 25.82 28.38 24.38
N LEU A 38 24.60 27.92 24.66
CA LEU A 38 23.54 28.74 25.22
C LEU A 38 23.12 28.13 26.56
N THR A 39 23.36 28.91 27.61
CA THR A 39 23.04 28.63 29.01
C THR A 39 21.53 28.46 29.22
N ALA A 40 21.13 27.37 29.88
CA ALA A 40 19.75 27.11 30.28
C ALA A 40 19.36 27.89 31.54
N PRO A 41 18.13 28.42 31.65
CA PRO A 41 17.50 28.70 32.93
C PRO A 41 16.71 27.48 33.43
N ALA A 42 16.59 27.43 34.75
CA ALA A 42 16.19 26.29 35.57
C ALA A 42 14.79 25.72 35.31
N ALA A 43 14.66 24.43 35.62
CA ALA A 43 13.48 23.60 35.51
C ALA A 43 12.26 24.13 36.29
N SER A 44 11.08 24.08 35.66
CA SER A 44 9.81 23.95 36.37
C SER A 44 9.07 22.72 35.84
N GLN A 45 8.88 21.73 36.71
CA GLN A 45 7.99 20.61 36.48
C GLN A 45 6.56 21.11 36.29
N ALA A 46 5.98 20.88 35.11
CA ALA A 46 4.55 21.01 34.90
C ALA A 46 4.10 20.01 33.83
N ASN A 47 3.17 19.13 34.23
CA ASN A 47 2.36 18.21 33.44
C ASN A 47 2.38 18.41 31.92
N ALA A 48 3.11 17.56 31.21
CA ALA A 48 2.89 17.36 29.78
C ALA A 48 1.69 16.43 29.59
N SER A 49 0.48 16.99 29.64
CA SER A 49 -0.65 16.47 28.87
C SER A 49 -0.20 16.34 27.41
N ARG A 50 0.19 15.12 27.01
CA ARG A 50 0.68 14.83 25.65
C ARG A 50 -0.49 14.96 24.67
N CYS A 51 -0.65 16.16 24.09
CA CYS A 51 -1.37 16.31 22.83
C CYS A 51 -0.68 15.40 21.80
N PRO A 52 -1.41 14.56 21.05
CA PRO A 52 -0.81 13.78 19.98
C PRO A 52 -0.13 14.73 18.99
N THR A 53 1.17 14.56 18.79
CA THR A 53 1.92 15.27 17.76
C THR A 53 1.32 14.89 16.41
N GLU A 54 0.80 15.85 15.66
CA GLU A 54 0.32 15.60 14.31
C GLU A 54 1.52 15.55 13.35
N LEU A 55 1.60 14.50 12.53
CA LEU A 55 2.62 14.34 11.51
C LEU A 55 2.18 14.97 10.19
N TYR A 56 2.99 15.87 9.66
CA TYR A 56 2.79 16.48 8.35
C TYR A 56 3.98 16.23 7.43
N ASP A 57 3.73 16.19 6.12
CA ASP A 57 4.78 16.16 5.11
C ASP A 57 5.13 17.56 4.56
N GLY A 58 6.06 17.62 3.61
CA GLY A 58 6.50 18.86 2.96
C GLY A 58 5.43 19.59 2.13
N HIS A 59 4.25 19.00 1.96
CA HIS A 59 3.10 19.57 1.27
C HIS A 59 1.93 19.85 2.22
N ASN A 60 2.18 19.87 3.54
CA ASN A 60 1.19 20.13 4.58
C ASN A 60 0.03 19.12 4.58
N ARG A 61 0.28 17.88 4.15
CA ARG A 61 -0.69 16.79 4.26
C ARG A 61 -0.49 16.09 5.60
N ARG A 62 -1.57 15.91 6.36
CA ARG A 62 -1.53 15.11 7.60
C ARG A 62 -1.30 13.64 7.24
N ILE A 63 -0.26 13.05 7.80
CA ILE A 63 0.11 11.64 7.59
C ILE A 63 -0.22 10.86 8.86
N ASP A 64 -1.26 10.04 8.81
CA ASP A 64 -1.76 9.29 9.98
C ASP A 64 -1.92 7.78 9.70
N TYR A 65 -1.52 7.34 8.49
CA TYR A 65 -1.81 6.02 7.97
C TYR A 65 -0.54 5.27 7.56
N LEU A 66 -0.27 4.14 8.20
CA LEU A 66 0.80 3.22 7.83
C LEU A 66 0.25 1.91 7.28
N ARG A 67 0.70 1.53 6.08
CA ARG A 67 0.44 0.21 5.51
C ARG A 67 1.70 -0.65 5.65
N ILE A 68 1.55 -1.85 6.18
CA ILE A 68 2.66 -2.77 6.47
C ILE A 68 2.48 -4.04 5.66
N SER A 69 3.38 -4.28 4.72
CA SER A 69 3.52 -5.55 4.02
C SER A 69 4.24 -6.54 4.94
N VAL A 70 3.52 -7.50 5.50
CA VAL A 70 4.12 -8.43 6.45
C VAL A 70 4.87 -9.57 5.74
N THR A 71 4.59 -9.84 4.48
CA THR A 71 5.30 -10.87 3.73
C THR A 71 5.15 -10.57 2.25
N ASP A 72 6.04 -11.09 1.42
CA ASP A 72 5.93 -11.09 -0.03
C ASP A 72 5.26 -12.38 -0.58
N ARG A 73 5.03 -13.38 0.27
CA ARG A 73 4.40 -14.64 -0.10
C ARG A 73 2.89 -14.48 -0.26
N CYS A 74 2.33 -15.16 -1.24
CA CYS A 74 0.89 -15.22 -1.48
C CYS A 74 0.50 -16.66 -1.84
N ASN A 75 -0.70 -17.09 -1.44
CA ASN A 75 -1.28 -18.37 -1.84
C ASN A 75 -2.13 -18.29 -3.11
N LEU A 76 -2.15 -17.13 -3.79
CA LEU A 76 -2.74 -16.90 -5.11
C LEU A 76 -1.71 -16.24 -6.04
N SER A 77 -2.00 -16.23 -7.35
CA SER A 77 -1.12 -15.63 -8.37
C SER A 77 -1.92 -14.75 -9.34
N CYS A 78 -2.60 -13.73 -8.82
CA CYS A 78 -3.52 -12.91 -9.61
C CYS A 78 -2.86 -12.24 -10.82
N VAL A 79 -3.54 -12.26 -11.97
CA VAL A 79 -3.01 -11.80 -13.28
C VAL A 79 -2.56 -10.34 -13.31
N TYR A 80 -3.08 -9.49 -12.42
CA TYR A 80 -2.75 -8.06 -12.35
C TYR A 80 -1.77 -7.70 -11.22
N CYS A 81 -1.40 -8.66 -10.36
CA CYS A 81 -0.62 -8.40 -9.15
C CYS A 81 0.88 -8.73 -9.31
N GLY A 82 1.18 -9.71 -10.17
CA GLY A 82 2.54 -10.09 -10.54
C GLY A 82 2.56 -10.93 -11.81
N ASP A 83 3.75 -11.32 -12.25
CA ASP A 83 3.96 -12.09 -13.49
C ASP A 83 3.68 -13.60 -13.35
N GLY A 84 3.48 -14.09 -12.13
CA GLY A 84 3.30 -15.50 -11.80
C GLY A 84 4.58 -16.22 -11.38
N ARG A 85 5.71 -15.51 -11.29
CA ARG A 85 6.94 -16.04 -10.71
C ARG A 85 6.86 -16.04 -9.18
N CYS A 86 7.56 -17.00 -8.58
CA CYS A 86 7.62 -17.19 -7.13
C CYS A 86 9.03 -16.87 -6.59
N ASP A 87 9.55 -15.70 -6.97
CA ASP A 87 10.85 -15.21 -6.51
C ASP A 87 10.71 -14.60 -5.11
N ASN A 88 10.42 -15.48 -4.13
CA ASN A 88 10.17 -15.06 -2.76
C ASN A 88 11.46 -14.61 -2.08
N LEU A 89 11.35 -13.57 -1.27
CA LEU A 89 12.37 -13.11 -0.36
C LEU A 89 12.81 -14.25 0.59
N PRO A 90 14.12 -14.39 0.82
CA PRO A 90 14.66 -15.21 1.91
C PRO A 90 14.01 -14.86 3.26
N HIS A 91 13.95 -15.81 4.18
CA HIS A 91 13.26 -15.59 5.46
C HIS A 91 13.92 -14.51 6.32
N ASP A 92 15.25 -14.45 6.33
CA ASP A 92 16.06 -13.43 6.98
C ASP A 92 15.98 -12.06 6.29
N ALA A 93 15.54 -12.04 5.03
CA ALA A 93 15.26 -10.85 4.25
C ALA A 93 13.99 -10.12 4.74
N ILE A 94 13.03 -10.82 5.35
CA ILE A 94 11.77 -10.25 5.84
C ILE A 94 11.93 -9.66 7.24
N LEU A 95 11.30 -8.51 7.51
CA LEU A 95 11.26 -7.93 8.85
C LEU A 95 10.54 -8.84 9.86
N THR A 96 11.16 -9.03 11.02
CA THR A 96 10.59 -9.65 12.21
C THR A 96 9.41 -8.83 12.77
N TYR A 97 8.62 -9.42 13.67
CA TYR A 97 7.50 -8.69 14.27
C TYR A 97 7.98 -7.62 15.25
N GLU A 98 9.10 -7.85 15.90
CA GLU A 98 9.81 -6.92 16.77
C GLU A 98 10.29 -5.71 15.96
N GLU A 99 10.94 -5.93 14.81
CA GLU A 99 11.35 -4.85 13.90
C GLU A 99 10.16 -4.04 13.38
N ILE A 100 9.07 -4.72 12.95
CA ILE A 100 7.83 -4.05 12.51
C ILE A 100 7.23 -3.20 13.65
N THR A 101 7.17 -3.77 14.85
CA THR A 101 6.60 -3.10 16.03
C THR A 101 7.45 -1.91 16.45
N ARG A 102 8.78 -2.00 16.37
CA ARG A 102 9.70 -0.88 16.64
C ARG A 102 9.44 0.29 15.69
N VAL A 103 9.36 0.04 14.38
CA VAL A 103 9.04 1.07 13.37
C VAL A 103 7.66 1.67 13.62
N ALA A 104 6.66 0.83 13.86
CA ALA A 104 5.30 1.28 14.13
C ALA A 104 5.21 2.14 15.40
N ASN A 105 5.97 1.81 16.45
CA ASN A 105 6.02 2.57 17.69
C ASN A 105 6.63 3.97 17.49
N ILE A 106 7.75 4.06 16.76
CA ILE A 106 8.38 5.35 16.44
C ILE A 106 7.40 6.22 15.64
N LEU A 107 6.79 5.65 14.60
CA LEU A 107 5.82 6.36 13.75
C LEU A 107 4.53 6.73 14.50
N ALA A 108 4.08 5.90 15.45
CA ALA A 108 2.94 6.23 16.32
C ALA A 108 3.25 7.45 17.19
N GLY A 109 4.45 7.53 17.76
CA GLY A 109 4.94 8.69 18.50
C GLY A 109 5.05 9.96 17.65
N MET A 110 5.13 9.83 16.33
CA MET A 110 5.15 10.95 15.38
C MET A 110 3.75 11.43 14.97
N GLY A 111 2.71 10.57 15.07
CA GLY A 111 1.34 10.93 14.70
C GLY A 111 0.58 9.89 13.86
N ILE A 112 1.20 8.75 13.51
CA ILE A 112 0.48 7.64 12.87
C ILE A 112 -0.50 7.03 13.87
N SER A 113 -1.76 6.89 13.47
CA SER A 113 -2.79 6.26 14.32
C SER A 113 -3.53 5.11 13.65
N HIS A 114 -3.39 4.93 12.34
CA HIS A 114 -4.05 3.87 11.60
C HIS A 114 -3.01 2.93 10.97
N ILE A 115 -3.13 1.64 11.25
CA ILE A 115 -2.30 0.60 10.64
C ILE A 115 -3.15 -0.31 9.76
N ARG A 116 -2.65 -0.61 8.55
CA ARG A 116 -3.18 -1.66 7.69
C ARG A 116 -2.14 -2.71 7.38
N LEU A 117 -2.42 -3.92 7.83
CA LEU A 117 -1.66 -5.12 7.46
C LEU A 117 -2.05 -5.58 6.06
N THR A 118 -1.04 -5.89 5.26
CA THR A 118 -1.13 -6.43 3.90
C THR A 118 0.07 -7.38 3.69
N GLY A 119 0.39 -7.73 2.45
CA GLY A 119 1.56 -8.53 2.09
C GLY A 119 1.59 -8.77 0.58
N GLY A 120 2.05 -9.97 0.20
CA GLY A 120 1.30 -10.81 -0.71
C GLY A 120 -0.04 -11.16 -0.06
N GLU A 121 -0.08 -12.22 0.75
CA GLU A 121 -1.23 -12.55 1.60
C GLU A 121 -0.83 -12.55 3.07
N PRO A 122 -1.33 -11.61 3.91
CA PRO A 122 -0.92 -11.55 5.32
C PRO A 122 -1.23 -12.83 6.11
N LEU A 123 -2.33 -13.54 5.77
CA LEU A 123 -2.74 -14.75 6.49
C LEU A 123 -1.89 -15.99 6.18
N VAL A 124 -0.95 -15.92 5.22
CA VAL A 124 0.06 -16.97 5.06
C VAL A 124 1.25 -16.79 6.01
N ARG A 125 1.41 -15.61 6.62
CA ARG A 125 2.50 -15.38 7.57
C ARG A 125 2.14 -16.01 8.93
N PRO A 126 2.96 -16.96 9.44
CA PRO A 126 2.66 -17.63 10.69
C PRO A 126 2.58 -16.67 11.87
N LYS A 127 1.66 -16.94 12.81
CA LYS A 127 1.48 -16.17 14.05
C LYS A 127 1.14 -14.69 13.84
N ILE A 128 0.43 -14.36 12.76
CA ILE A 128 0.02 -12.97 12.47
C ILE A 128 -0.80 -12.33 13.60
N ASP A 129 -1.52 -13.14 14.38
CA ASP A 129 -2.24 -12.74 15.58
C ASP A 129 -1.31 -12.16 16.67
N VAL A 130 -0.07 -12.63 16.77
CA VAL A 130 0.95 -12.08 17.68
C VAL A 130 1.30 -10.65 17.28
N LEU A 131 1.56 -10.40 16.00
CA LEU A 131 1.84 -9.04 15.51
C LEU A 131 0.68 -8.09 15.80
N ILE A 132 -0.56 -8.52 15.56
CA ILE A 132 -1.74 -7.69 15.84
C ILE A 132 -1.79 -7.31 17.32
N ARG A 133 -1.53 -8.25 18.24
CA ARG A 133 -1.48 -7.96 19.68
C ARG A 133 -0.35 -6.99 20.05
N MET A 134 0.85 -7.17 19.48
CA MET A 134 1.98 -6.25 19.71
C MET A 134 1.64 -4.83 19.25
N LEU A 135 1.06 -4.69 18.05
CA LEU A 135 0.64 -3.39 17.51
C LEU A 135 -0.50 -2.77 18.32
N LYS A 136 -1.41 -3.58 18.86
CA LYS A 136 -2.55 -3.10 19.66
C LYS A 136 -2.11 -2.50 21.00
N GLN A 137 -0.95 -2.90 21.51
CA GLN A 137 -0.36 -2.38 22.74
C GLN A 137 0.36 -1.03 22.55
N LEU A 138 0.56 -0.59 21.30
CA LEU A 138 1.23 0.68 21.01
C LEU A 138 0.34 1.86 21.35
N ASN A 139 0.89 2.82 22.10
CA ASN A 139 0.22 4.08 22.38
C ASN A 139 0.11 4.91 21.09
N GLY A 140 -1.07 5.49 20.83
CA GLY A 140 -1.33 6.31 19.64
C GLY A 140 -1.94 5.55 18.45
N ILE A 141 -1.98 4.20 18.48
CA ILE A 141 -2.65 3.41 17.45
C ILE A 141 -4.13 3.22 17.78
N ASP A 142 -4.99 3.90 17.04
CA ASP A 142 -6.44 3.85 17.19
C ASP A 142 -7.03 2.60 16.53
N GLU A 143 -6.57 2.28 15.32
CA GLU A 143 -7.16 1.24 14.49
C GLU A 143 -6.11 0.37 13.79
N ILE A 144 -6.33 -0.96 13.86
CA ILE A 144 -5.63 -1.94 13.05
C ILE A 144 -6.64 -2.61 12.12
N SER A 145 -6.29 -2.64 10.83
CA SER A 145 -7.09 -3.25 9.78
C SER A 145 -6.23 -4.15 8.88
N MET A 146 -6.87 -5.01 8.08
CA MET A 146 -6.16 -5.93 7.18
C MET A 146 -6.75 -5.92 5.79
N THR A 147 -5.91 -6.10 4.76
CA THR A 147 -6.33 -6.47 3.40
C THR A 147 -5.89 -7.91 3.14
N THR A 148 -6.81 -8.76 2.69
CA THR A 148 -6.58 -10.19 2.43
C THR A 148 -7.34 -10.62 1.18
N ASN A 149 -6.91 -11.69 0.51
CA ASN A 149 -7.69 -12.36 -0.53
C ASN A 149 -8.86 -13.19 0.04
N GLY A 150 -8.95 -13.37 1.36
CA GLY A 150 -10.07 -14.00 2.04
C GLY A 150 -10.07 -15.52 2.07
N THR A 151 -9.20 -16.20 1.32
CA THR A 151 -9.19 -17.68 1.20
C THR A 151 -8.89 -18.40 2.51
N LEU A 152 -8.21 -17.73 3.45
CA LEU A 152 -7.87 -18.24 4.78
C LEU A 152 -8.72 -17.60 5.89
N LEU A 153 -9.65 -16.71 5.55
CA LEU A 153 -10.34 -15.88 6.53
C LEU A 153 -11.29 -16.68 7.41
N GLU A 154 -11.93 -17.72 6.89
CA GLU A 154 -12.76 -18.66 7.66
C GLU A 154 -12.01 -19.22 8.88
N ARG A 155 -10.74 -19.64 8.67
CA ARG A 155 -9.90 -20.19 9.73
C ARG A 155 -9.47 -19.13 10.76
N TRP A 156 -9.23 -17.90 10.31
CA TRP A 156 -8.54 -16.88 11.10
C TRP A 156 -9.47 -15.83 11.73
N ALA A 157 -10.66 -15.61 11.19
CA ALA A 157 -11.54 -14.48 11.54
C ALA A 157 -11.71 -14.27 13.05
N VAL A 158 -12.07 -15.33 13.78
CA VAL A 158 -12.28 -15.27 15.24
C VAL A 158 -11.00 -14.90 16.00
N LEU A 159 -9.85 -15.46 15.59
CA LEU A 159 -8.57 -15.17 16.25
C LEU A 159 -8.08 -13.75 15.94
N LEU A 160 -8.31 -13.27 14.72
CA LEU A 160 -7.96 -11.90 14.32
C LEU A 160 -8.75 -10.86 15.13
N GLU A 161 -10.07 -11.05 15.25
CA GLU A 161 -10.91 -10.15 16.05
C GLU A 161 -10.47 -10.14 17.51
N LYS A 162 -10.31 -11.31 18.14
CA LYS A 162 -9.82 -11.43 19.52
C LYS A 162 -8.44 -10.83 19.76
N SER A 163 -7.61 -10.75 18.71
CA SER A 163 -6.28 -10.15 18.79
C SER A 163 -6.30 -8.63 18.71
N GLY A 164 -7.47 -8.03 18.41
CA GLY A 164 -7.66 -6.58 18.32
C GLY A 164 -7.78 -6.05 16.90
N LEU A 165 -7.94 -6.91 15.88
CA LEU A 165 -8.20 -6.47 14.50
C LEU A 165 -9.62 -5.93 14.40
N ARG A 166 -9.79 -4.71 13.87
CA ARG A 166 -11.10 -4.06 13.81
C ARG A 166 -11.90 -4.43 12.57
N ARG A 167 -11.25 -4.40 11.41
CA ARG A 167 -11.92 -4.53 10.10
C ARG A 167 -11.03 -5.16 9.04
N VAL A 168 -11.66 -5.75 8.03
CA VAL A 168 -10.99 -6.44 6.93
C VAL A 168 -11.48 -5.93 5.57
N ASN A 169 -10.56 -5.84 4.63
CA ASN A 169 -10.83 -5.63 3.22
C ASN A 169 -10.53 -6.93 2.49
N VAL A 170 -11.50 -7.50 1.81
CA VAL A 170 -11.36 -8.76 1.06
C VAL A 170 -11.32 -8.45 -0.43
N SER A 171 -10.27 -8.88 -1.11
CA SER A 171 -10.18 -8.73 -2.57
C SER A 171 -11.02 -9.81 -3.27
N VAL A 172 -12.04 -9.40 -4.02
CA VAL A 172 -12.92 -10.26 -4.80
C VAL A 172 -13.13 -9.62 -6.18
N ASP A 173 -12.44 -10.16 -7.18
CA ASP A 173 -12.47 -9.59 -8.54
C ASP A 173 -13.47 -10.25 -9.47
N SER A 174 -14.23 -11.25 -9.00
CA SER A 174 -15.36 -11.83 -9.74
C SER A 174 -16.29 -12.55 -8.78
N LEU A 175 -17.59 -12.49 -9.05
CA LEU A 175 -18.64 -13.28 -8.40
C LEU A 175 -18.94 -14.57 -9.18
N LYS A 176 -18.33 -14.77 -10.35
CA LYS A 176 -18.41 -16.00 -11.14
C LYS A 176 -17.22 -16.93 -10.78
N PRO A 177 -17.47 -18.16 -10.31
CA PRO A 177 -16.42 -19.06 -9.82
C PRO A 177 -15.27 -19.31 -10.82
N GLU A 178 -15.59 -19.63 -12.08
CA GLU A 178 -14.56 -19.93 -13.09
C GLU A 178 -13.72 -18.71 -13.42
N ARG A 179 -14.34 -17.53 -13.57
CA ARG A 179 -13.61 -16.30 -13.83
C ARG A 179 -12.76 -15.87 -12.63
N PHE A 180 -13.26 -16.03 -11.40
CA PHE A 180 -12.45 -15.83 -10.21
C PHE A 180 -11.22 -16.75 -10.21
N ARG A 181 -11.40 -18.02 -10.57
CA ARG A 181 -10.33 -19.00 -10.68
C ARG A 181 -9.31 -18.60 -11.75
N GLU A 182 -9.75 -18.10 -12.90
CA GLU A 182 -8.88 -17.60 -13.97
C GLU A 182 -8.07 -16.37 -13.52
N ILE A 183 -8.75 -15.35 -12.98
CA ILE A 183 -8.11 -14.11 -12.50
C ILE A 183 -7.05 -14.41 -11.44
N THR A 184 -7.36 -15.30 -10.50
CA THR A 184 -6.48 -15.64 -9.36
C THR A 184 -5.48 -16.76 -9.66
N ARG A 185 -5.59 -17.40 -10.83
CA ARG A 185 -4.85 -18.60 -11.26
C ARG A 185 -4.98 -19.77 -10.29
N GLY A 186 -6.21 -20.12 -9.91
CA GLY A 186 -6.53 -21.32 -9.13
C GLY A 186 -7.27 -21.09 -7.82
N GLY A 187 -7.67 -19.87 -7.51
CA GLY A 187 -8.45 -19.55 -6.30
C GLY A 187 -9.86 -20.12 -6.33
N ASP A 188 -10.44 -20.27 -5.14
CA ASP A 188 -11.80 -20.76 -4.91
C ASP A 188 -12.67 -19.65 -4.31
N LEU A 189 -13.65 -19.19 -5.07
CA LEU A 189 -14.59 -18.13 -4.66
C LEU A 189 -15.45 -18.55 -3.47
N GLY A 190 -15.87 -19.82 -3.40
CA GLY A 190 -16.73 -20.32 -2.32
C GLY A 190 -16.06 -20.20 -0.95
N ARG A 191 -14.76 -20.49 -0.89
CA ARG A 191 -13.95 -20.27 0.32
C ARG A 191 -13.86 -18.81 0.72
N VAL A 192 -13.72 -17.91 -0.24
CA VAL A 192 -13.66 -16.46 0.03
C VAL A 192 -15.00 -15.94 0.55
N LEU A 193 -16.12 -16.35 -0.06
CA LEU A 193 -17.46 -15.96 0.39
C LEU A 193 -17.77 -16.50 1.80
N THR A 194 -17.38 -17.75 2.09
CA THR A 194 -17.50 -18.33 3.44
C THR A 194 -16.64 -17.58 4.45
N GLY A 195 -15.41 -17.20 4.06
CA GLY A 195 -14.52 -16.38 4.87
C GLY A 195 -15.08 -14.98 5.18
N ILE A 196 -15.70 -14.33 4.20
CA ILE A 196 -16.39 -13.03 4.38
C ILE A 196 -17.49 -13.16 5.43
N GLU A 197 -18.33 -14.17 5.32
CA GLU A 197 -19.44 -14.37 6.27
C GLU A 197 -18.91 -14.69 7.67
N THR A 198 -17.90 -15.56 7.77
CA THR A 198 -17.25 -15.88 9.05
C THR A 198 -16.64 -14.64 9.69
N ALA A 199 -16.03 -13.75 8.90
CA ALA A 199 -15.50 -12.48 9.40
C ALA A 199 -16.59 -11.56 9.97
N ARG A 200 -17.74 -11.46 9.29
CA ARG A 200 -18.89 -10.69 9.78
C ARG A 200 -19.40 -11.27 11.10
N GLN A 201 -19.57 -12.59 11.17
CA GLN A 201 -20.05 -13.28 12.37
C GLN A 201 -19.07 -13.19 13.54
N ALA A 202 -17.76 -13.18 13.26
CA ALA A 202 -16.73 -13.00 14.27
C ALA A 202 -16.71 -11.58 14.88
N GLY A 203 -17.39 -10.59 14.27
CA GLY A 203 -17.45 -9.22 14.76
C GLY A 203 -16.52 -8.24 14.05
N LEU A 204 -15.81 -8.68 13.00
CA LEU A 204 -15.01 -7.77 12.16
C LEU A 204 -15.95 -6.83 11.39
N ASN A 205 -15.85 -5.53 11.62
CA ASN A 205 -16.79 -4.56 11.06
C ASN A 205 -16.15 -3.21 10.73
N PRO A 206 -16.30 -2.69 9.50
CA PRO A 206 -16.93 -3.32 8.33
C PRO A 206 -16.05 -4.38 7.66
N VAL A 207 -16.67 -5.43 7.12
CA VAL A 207 -16.07 -6.24 6.07
C VAL A 207 -16.33 -5.54 4.73
N LYS A 208 -15.25 -5.08 4.08
CA LYS A 208 -15.32 -4.40 2.78
C LYS A 208 -14.82 -5.32 1.69
N VAL A 209 -15.46 -5.30 0.53
CA VAL A 209 -15.03 -6.02 -0.67
C VAL A 209 -14.35 -5.03 -1.61
N ASN A 210 -13.19 -5.40 -2.12
CA ASN A 210 -12.47 -4.66 -3.14
C ASN A 210 -12.50 -5.41 -4.45
N THR A 211 -12.83 -4.72 -5.53
CA THR A 211 -12.89 -5.28 -6.88
C THR A 211 -12.13 -4.35 -7.81
N VAL A 212 -11.03 -4.83 -8.37
CA VAL A 212 -10.32 -4.14 -9.46
C VAL A 212 -11.09 -4.41 -10.74
N VAL A 213 -11.56 -3.35 -11.38
CA VAL A 213 -12.34 -3.47 -12.61
C VAL A 213 -11.39 -3.50 -13.81
N MET A 214 -11.38 -4.64 -14.50
CA MET A 214 -10.52 -4.96 -15.64
C MET A 214 -11.39 -5.01 -16.91
N PRO A 215 -11.15 -4.14 -17.91
CA PRO A 215 -11.95 -4.11 -19.13
C PRO A 215 -11.89 -5.43 -19.90
N GLY A 216 -13.05 -5.91 -20.36
CA GLY A 216 -13.20 -7.17 -21.08
C GLY A 216 -12.96 -8.43 -20.22
N VAL A 217 -12.81 -8.28 -18.90
CA VAL A 217 -12.57 -9.41 -17.98
C VAL A 217 -13.72 -9.54 -16.99
N ASN A 218 -13.97 -8.51 -16.17
CA ASN A 218 -14.99 -8.52 -15.11
C ASN A 218 -15.85 -7.25 -15.08
N ASP A 219 -15.71 -6.38 -16.08
CA ASP A 219 -16.48 -5.16 -16.23
C ASP A 219 -17.98 -5.43 -16.47
N ASP A 220 -18.33 -6.62 -16.96
CA ASP A 220 -19.71 -7.10 -17.03
C ASP A 220 -20.34 -7.37 -15.65
N GLU A 221 -19.54 -7.58 -14.60
CA GLU A 221 -20.03 -7.91 -13.24
C GLU A 221 -20.26 -6.67 -12.36
N ILE A 222 -20.01 -5.45 -12.85
CA ILE A 222 -20.23 -4.20 -12.08
C ILE A 222 -21.65 -4.17 -11.50
N ILE A 223 -22.64 -4.61 -12.29
CA ILE A 223 -24.05 -4.65 -11.87
C ILE A 223 -24.30 -5.74 -10.83
N ASP A 224 -23.66 -6.90 -10.95
CA ASP A 224 -23.79 -8.01 -10.00
C ASP A 224 -23.23 -7.62 -8.62
N PHE A 225 -22.07 -6.97 -8.61
CA PHE A 225 -21.48 -6.39 -7.40
C PHE A 225 -22.35 -5.27 -6.81
N ALA A 226 -22.96 -4.42 -7.63
CA ALA A 226 -23.88 -3.39 -7.16
C ALA A 226 -25.13 -4.00 -6.49
N ARG A 227 -25.73 -5.03 -7.11
CA ARG A 227 -26.86 -5.79 -6.53
C ARG A 227 -26.48 -6.49 -5.23
N TRP A 228 -25.24 -6.95 -5.10
CA TRP A 228 -24.77 -7.57 -3.86
C TRP A 228 -24.86 -6.63 -2.64
N THR A 229 -24.77 -5.31 -2.84
CA THR A 229 -24.98 -4.31 -1.77
C THR A 229 -26.43 -4.25 -1.29
N ILE A 230 -27.38 -4.61 -2.14
CA ILE A 230 -28.81 -4.69 -1.83
C ILE A 230 -29.10 -6.04 -1.17
N ASP A 231 -28.77 -7.12 -1.86
CA ASP A 231 -29.21 -8.47 -1.50
C ASP A 231 -28.55 -8.99 -0.22
N ARG A 232 -27.26 -8.66 0.01
CA ARG A 232 -26.50 -9.16 1.16
C ARG A 232 -25.84 -8.06 2.00
N GLY A 233 -26.17 -6.79 1.74
CA GLY A 233 -25.61 -5.66 2.47
C GLY A 233 -24.08 -5.62 2.42
N ALA A 234 -23.48 -5.95 1.28
CA ALA A 234 -22.02 -5.91 1.09
C ALA A 234 -21.53 -4.47 0.93
N ASN A 235 -20.36 -4.15 1.49
CA ASN A 235 -19.69 -2.87 1.28
C ASN A 235 -18.65 -3.02 0.16
N VAL A 236 -19.07 -2.80 -1.08
CA VAL A 236 -18.25 -3.01 -2.27
C VAL A 236 -17.47 -1.74 -2.61
N ARG A 237 -16.22 -1.89 -3.04
CA ARG A 237 -15.41 -0.80 -3.57
C ARG A 237 -14.81 -1.18 -4.92
N PHE A 238 -15.18 -0.43 -5.93
CA PHE A 238 -14.59 -0.52 -7.26
C PHE A 238 -13.30 0.29 -7.30
N ILE A 239 -12.25 -0.30 -7.86
CA ILE A 239 -10.93 0.29 -8.02
C ILE A 239 -10.63 0.32 -9.52
N GLU A 240 -10.31 1.50 -10.05
CA GLU A 240 -9.82 1.58 -11.43
C GLU A 240 -8.49 0.83 -11.54
N GLN A 241 -8.37 0.00 -12.58
CA GLN A 241 -7.11 -0.67 -12.88
C GLN A 241 -6.03 0.38 -13.18
N MET A 242 -4.95 0.35 -12.39
CA MET A 242 -3.78 1.17 -12.69
C MET A 242 -3.01 0.56 -13.86
N PRO A 243 -2.58 1.38 -14.84
CA PRO A 243 -1.81 0.89 -15.97
C PRO A 243 -0.38 0.55 -15.53
N PHE A 244 -0.09 -0.73 -15.34
CA PHE A 244 1.29 -1.23 -15.19
C PHE A 244 1.94 -1.55 -16.54
N ALA A 245 1.23 -1.29 -17.65
CA ALA A 245 1.73 -1.33 -19.01
C ALA A 245 1.15 -0.15 -19.82
N LYS A 246 1.94 0.44 -20.73
CA LYS A 246 1.48 1.53 -21.60
C LYS A 246 0.31 1.07 -22.48
N GLY A 247 -0.77 1.85 -22.53
CA GLY A 247 -1.89 1.65 -23.46
C GLY A 247 -2.98 0.68 -22.99
N SER A 248 -2.99 0.24 -21.73
CA SER A 248 -4.12 -0.54 -21.21
C SER A 248 -5.40 0.30 -21.18
N ALA A 249 -6.48 -0.22 -21.78
CA ALA A 249 -7.81 0.36 -21.60
C ALA A 249 -8.15 0.37 -20.10
N SER A 250 -8.91 1.38 -19.66
CA SER A 250 -9.41 1.45 -18.27
C SER A 250 -10.89 1.75 -18.29
N VAL A 251 -11.67 1.01 -17.50
CA VAL A 251 -13.06 1.39 -17.21
C VAL A 251 -12.98 2.52 -16.18
N THR A 252 -13.51 3.69 -16.52
CA THR A 252 -13.48 4.84 -15.61
C THR A 252 -14.60 4.73 -14.57
N VAL A 253 -14.44 5.42 -13.44
CA VAL A 253 -15.53 5.52 -12.46
C VAL A 253 -16.79 6.18 -13.03
N ALA A 254 -16.67 7.08 -14.01
CA ALA A 254 -17.83 7.65 -14.68
C ALA A 254 -18.63 6.58 -15.44
N ASP A 255 -17.92 5.67 -16.13
CA ASP A 255 -18.54 4.54 -16.84
C ASP A 255 -19.23 3.59 -15.85
N MET A 256 -18.54 3.24 -14.75
CA MET A 256 -19.10 2.37 -13.71
C MET A 256 -20.38 2.98 -13.09
N LYS A 257 -20.35 4.27 -12.76
CA LYS A 257 -21.53 4.98 -12.22
C LYS A 257 -22.68 4.96 -13.21
N THR A 258 -22.42 5.29 -14.46
CA THR A 258 -23.44 5.32 -15.53
C THR A 258 -24.10 3.95 -15.70
N ALA A 259 -23.30 2.88 -15.71
CA ALA A 259 -23.81 1.51 -15.80
C ALA A 259 -24.73 1.15 -14.62
N ILE A 260 -24.30 1.48 -13.40
CA ILE A 260 -25.05 1.22 -12.16
C ILE A 260 -26.34 2.03 -12.13
N GLU A 261 -26.29 3.32 -12.43
CA GLU A 261 -27.45 4.22 -12.39
C GLU A 261 -28.50 3.85 -13.44
N THR A 262 -28.06 3.38 -14.61
CA THR A 262 -28.96 2.91 -15.67
C THR A 262 -29.65 1.59 -15.31
N SER A 263 -28.97 0.69 -14.62
CA SER A 263 -29.42 -0.70 -14.45
C SER A 263 -29.99 -1.04 -13.08
N VAL A 264 -29.58 -0.32 -12.03
CA VAL A 264 -29.90 -0.66 -10.63
C VAL A 264 -30.61 0.49 -9.93
N GLY A 265 -30.12 1.72 -10.08
CA GLY A 265 -30.74 2.90 -9.49
C GLY A 265 -29.76 4.02 -9.20
N LYS A 266 -30.31 5.21 -8.88
CA LYS A 266 -29.54 6.42 -8.63
C LYS A 266 -28.58 6.25 -7.44
N LEU A 267 -27.32 6.65 -7.62
CA LEU A 267 -26.31 6.60 -6.56
C LEU A 267 -26.41 7.84 -5.66
N GLU A 268 -26.76 7.65 -4.39
CA GLU A 268 -26.84 8.74 -3.42
C GLU A 268 -25.53 8.85 -2.63
N PRO A 269 -24.89 10.04 -2.58
CA PRO A 269 -23.65 10.20 -1.83
C PRO A 269 -23.86 9.95 -0.34
N VAL A 270 -22.95 9.21 0.29
CA VAL A 270 -22.98 8.98 1.74
C VAL A 270 -21.70 9.52 2.36
N ARG A 271 -21.85 10.28 3.45
CA ARG A 271 -20.73 10.65 4.31
C ARG A 271 -20.33 9.44 5.16
N GLU A 272 -19.54 8.55 4.59
CA GLU A 272 -18.80 7.57 5.37
C GLU A 272 -17.40 8.10 5.68
N HIS A 273 -17.06 8.15 6.97
CA HIS A 273 -15.70 8.43 7.40
C HIS A 273 -14.86 7.16 7.24
N GLY A 274 -13.90 7.20 6.32
CA GLY A 274 -12.87 6.18 6.18
C GLY A 274 -11.53 6.82 5.86
N SER A 275 -10.45 6.29 6.43
CA SER A 275 -9.08 6.74 6.19
C SER A 275 -8.50 6.38 4.81
N GLY A 276 -9.39 6.09 3.84
CA GLY A 276 -9.05 5.66 2.48
C GLY A 276 -9.58 6.64 1.42
N PRO A 277 -9.15 6.54 0.16
CA PRO A 277 -9.42 7.54 -0.87
C PRO A 277 -10.80 7.36 -1.55
N ALA A 278 -11.65 6.49 -1.02
CA ALA A 278 -12.86 6.07 -1.69
C ALA A 278 -13.98 7.10 -1.46
N ASN A 279 -14.69 7.45 -2.53
CA ASN A 279 -15.96 8.19 -2.44
C ASN A 279 -17.11 7.20 -2.33
N TYR A 280 -17.92 7.32 -1.28
CA TYR A 280 -18.98 6.36 -0.96
C TYR A 280 -20.35 6.84 -1.38
N PHE A 281 -21.13 5.90 -1.89
CA PHE A 281 -22.50 6.05 -2.36
C PHE A 281 -23.35 4.90 -1.84
N ARG A 282 -24.67 5.08 -1.87
CA ARG A 282 -25.64 4.04 -1.55
C ARG A 282 -26.73 4.02 -2.61
N LEU A 283 -27.17 2.82 -2.95
CA LEU A 283 -28.32 2.59 -3.83
C LEU A 283 -29.62 2.57 -3.02
N PRO A 284 -30.78 2.87 -3.63
CA PRO A 284 -32.07 2.69 -2.99
C PRO A 284 -32.21 1.27 -2.44
N LEU A 285 -32.71 1.14 -1.20
CA LEU A 285 -32.89 -0.14 -0.49
C LEU A 285 -31.60 -0.90 -0.11
N ALA A 286 -30.42 -0.41 -0.50
CA ALA A 286 -29.17 -1.06 -0.16
C ALA A 286 -28.83 -0.91 1.33
N LYS A 287 -28.53 -2.05 1.98
CA LYS A 287 -27.96 -2.07 3.34
C LYS A 287 -26.45 -1.84 3.33
N GLY A 288 -25.80 -2.14 2.20
CA GLY A 288 -24.38 -1.91 1.98
C GLY A 288 -24.08 -0.56 1.34
N THR A 289 -22.81 -0.35 0.98
CA THR A 289 -22.36 0.84 0.25
C THR A 289 -21.49 0.48 -0.94
N ILE A 290 -21.45 1.38 -1.91
CA ILE A 290 -20.58 1.34 -3.09
C ILE A 290 -19.55 2.45 -2.95
N GLY A 291 -18.27 2.10 -2.93
CA GLY A 291 -17.17 3.06 -2.99
C GLY A 291 -16.47 3.03 -4.32
N PHE A 292 -15.95 4.18 -4.75
CA PHE A 292 -15.12 4.30 -5.95
C PHE A 292 -13.74 4.84 -5.59
N ILE A 293 -12.69 4.16 -6.05
CA ILE A 293 -11.29 4.55 -5.87
C ILE A 293 -10.67 4.84 -7.25
N GLN A 294 -10.23 6.08 -7.45
CA GLN A 294 -9.84 6.65 -8.75
C GLN A 294 -8.35 6.98 -8.81
N PRO A 295 -7.43 6.00 -8.85
CA PRO A 295 -5.99 6.29 -8.93
C PRO A 295 -5.57 6.89 -10.28
N VAL A 296 -6.39 6.73 -11.34
CA VAL A 296 -6.05 7.17 -12.70
C VAL A 296 -6.87 8.39 -13.10
N SER A 297 -8.20 8.29 -13.05
CA SER A 297 -9.07 9.36 -13.57
C SER A 297 -9.11 10.61 -12.68
N ASN A 298 -8.80 10.48 -11.38
CA ASN A 298 -8.83 11.60 -10.44
C ASN A 298 -7.86 11.41 -9.25
N CYS A 299 -6.60 11.85 -9.41
CA CYS A 299 -5.54 11.77 -8.37
C CYS A 299 -6.06 12.35 -7.04
N PHE A 300 -6.04 11.56 -5.97
CA PHE A 300 -6.37 12.01 -4.60
C PHE A 300 -5.10 12.38 -3.80
N CYS A 301 -4.08 12.84 -4.52
CA CYS A 301 -2.71 12.96 -4.04
C CYS A 301 -2.55 14.11 -3.02
N ASP A 302 -3.34 15.17 -3.19
CA ASP A 302 -3.39 16.33 -2.28
C ASP A 302 -3.90 15.96 -0.87
N ASN A 303 -4.66 14.88 -0.75
CA ASN A 303 -5.19 14.37 0.52
C ASN A 303 -4.55 13.03 0.93
N CYS A 304 -3.39 12.68 0.36
CA CYS A 304 -2.74 11.40 0.62
C CYS A 304 -2.03 11.39 1.97
N ASN A 305 -2.55 10.60 2.91
CA ASN A 305 -2.07 10.49 4.28
C ASN A 305 -1.21 9.23 4.56
N ARG A 306 -0.74 8.54 3.51
CA ARG A 306 -0.23 7.16 3.62
C ARG A 306 1.28 7.03 3.49
N LEU A 307 1.83 6.14 4.30
CA LEU A 307 3.17 5.55 4.19
C LEU A 307 3.06 4.03 4.00
N ARG A 308 4.08 3.41 3.40
CA ARG A 308 4.13 1.97 3.18
C ARG A 308 5.45 1.38 3.67
N LEU A 309 5.38 0.45 4.59
CA LEU A 309 6.51 -0.40 4.97
C LEU A 309 6.43 -1.70 4.17
N THR A 310 7.44 -1.96 3.34
CA THR A 310 7.58 -3.19 2.55
C THR A 310 8.08 -4.35 3.42
N ALA A 311 7.94 -5.58 2.93
CA ALA A 311 8.30 -6.78 3.70
C ALA A 311 9.82 -6.88 3.95
N ASP A 312 10.64 -6.39 3.02
CA ASP A 312 12.10 -6.29 3.12
C ASP A 312 12.56 -5.07 3.95
N GLY A 313 11.64 -4.28 4.49
CA GLY A 313 11.95 -3.22 5.45
C GLY A 313 12.28 -1.87 4.86
N LYS A 314 11.83 -1.60 3.63
CA LYS A 314 11.92 -0.29 3.00
C LYS A 314 10.64 0.52 3.20
N LEU A 315 10.78 1.78 3.59
CA LEU A 315 9.69 2.73 3.69
C LEU A 315 9.49 3.43 2.35
N ARG A 316 8.34 3.20 1.71
CA ARG A 316 7.88 3.91 0.53
C ARG A 316 6.92 5.02 0.90
N LEU A 317 7.14 6.19 0.31
CA LEU A 317 6.34 7.39 0.53
C LEU A 317 5.15 7.48 -0.43
N CYS A 318 5.24 6.83 -1.58
CA CYS A 318 4.15 6.71 -2.55
C CYS A 318 4.07 5.27 -3.07
N LEU A 319 2.87 4.85 -3.47
CA LEU A 319 2.67 3.56 -4.14
C LEU A 319 3.34 3.54 -5.53
N LEU A 320 3.34 4.70 -6.19
CA LEU A 320 3.67 4.85 -7.60
C LEU A 320 4.97 5.65 -7.79
N ASP A 321 5.85 5.58 -6.81
CA ASP A 321 7.18 6.17 -6.83
C ASP A 321 8.17 5.17 -6.22
N ASP A 322 9.30 4.93 -6.89
CA ASP A 322 10.31 3.95 -6.50
C ASP A 322 11.33 4.46 -5.46
N SER A 323 11.20 5.70 -4.99
CA SER A 323 12.01 6.22 -3.90
C SER A 323 11.63 5.54 -2.57
N GLU A 324 12.62 4.96 -1.91
CA GLU A 324 12.44 4.24 -0.65
C GLU A 324 13.57 4.57 0.33
N LEU A 325 13.25 4.59 1.62
CA LEU A 325 14.23 4.61 2.70
C LEU A 325 14.41 3.18 3.22
N ASP A 326 15.63 2.64 3.15
CA ASP A 326 15.92 1.29 3.68
C ASP A 326 16.12 1.34 5.20
N LEU A 327 15.08 0.95 5.95
CA LEU A 327 15.10 0.96 7.41
C LEU A 327 15.75 -0.29 7.98
N LYS A 328 15.81 -1.39 7.22
CA LYS A 328 16.29 -2.66 7.74
C LYS A 328 17.72 -2.63 8.27
N PRO A 329 18.74 -2.08 7.56
CA PRO A 329 20.07 -1.96 8.14
C PRO A 329 20.09 -1.04 9.36
N MET A 330 19.23 -0.02 9.41
CA MET A 330 19.11 0.90 10.54
C MET A 330 18.51 0.22 11.78
N LEU A 331 17.55 -0.69 11.59
CA LEU A 331 16.91 -1.43 12.67
C LEU A 331 17.83 -2.50 13.27
N ARG A 332 18.82 -2.96 12.51
CA ARG A 332 19.78 -4.02 12.87
C ARG A 332 21.15 -3.48 13.29
N SER A 333 21.31 -2.16 13.35
CA SER A 333 22.48 -1.50 13.92
C SER A 333 22.19 -0.99 15.33
N ASP A 334 23.19 -0.41 15.98
CA ASP A 334 23.08 0.20 17.30
C ASP A 334 22.42 1.58 17.29
N LEU A 335 21.76 1.97 16.19
CA LEU A 335 21.04 3.24 16.10
C LEU A 335 19.89 3.29 17.10
N THR A 336 19.79 4.43 17.76
CA THR A 336 18.71 4.76 18.69
C THR A 336 17.40 5.02 17.95
N ASP A 337 16.27 4.91 18.66
CA ASP A 337 14.96 5.22 18.10
C ASP A 337 14.86 6.69 17.65
N ASP A 338 15.57 7.61 18.29
CA ASP A 338 15.61 9.02 17.92
C ASP A 338 16.37 9.30 16.61
N GLU A 339 17.41 8.54 16.31
CA GLU A 339 18.13 8.63 15.02
C GLU A 339 17.26 8.07 13.89
N ILE A 340 16.59 6.94 14.12
CA ILE A 340 15.63 6.38 13.15
C ILE A 340 14.46 7.34 12.93
N ARG A 341 13.94 7.96 14.00
CA ARG A 341 12.88 8.98 13.93
C ARG A 341 13.30 10.17 13.05
N GLN A 342 14.53 10.64 13.14
CA GLN A 342 15.03 11.74 12.30
C GLN A 342 15.09 11.34 10.82
N ALA A 343 15.56 10.13 10.51
CA ALA A 343 15.57 9.63 9.13
C ALA A 343 14.15 9.47 8.55
N LEU A 344 13.21 8.96 9.36
CA LEU A 344 11.80 8.88 9.00
C LEU A 344 11.21 10.27 8.73
N GLN A 345 11.47 11.23 9.62
CA GLN A 345 11.01 12.60 9.47
C GLN A 345 11.55 13.23 8.18
N TRP A 346 12.84 13.07 7.89
CA TRP A 346 13.44 13.55 6.65
C TRP A 346 12.76 12.92 5.43
N ALA A 347 12.54 11.60 5.43
CA ALA A 347 11.87 10.93 4.32
C ALA A 347 10.45 11.46 4.14
N ILE A 348 9.66 11.58 5.20
CA ILE A 348 8.28 12.09 5.16
C ILE A 348 8.23 13.51 4.60
N MET A 349 9.17 14.39 4.98
CA MET A 349 9.26 15.75 4.42
C MET A 349 9.55 15.76 2.91
N ASN A 350 10.20 14.72 2.39
CA ASN A 350 10.50 14.55 0.96
C ASN A 350 9.45 13.71 0.21
N LYS A 351 8.30 13.42 0.83
CA LYS A 351 7.20 12.71 0.17
C LYS A 351 6.75 13.50 -1.07
N PRO A 352 6.72 12.90 -2.27
CA PRO A 352 6.39 13.62 -3.50
C PRO A 352 4.96 14.19 -3.45
N ALA A 353 4.75 15.32 -4.11
CA ALA A 353 3.43 15.98 -4.20
C ALA A 353 2.40 15.05 -4.84
N ARG A 354 2.76 14.41 -5.96
CA ARG A 354 1.89 13.52 -6.75
C ARG A 354 2.70 12.44 -7.45
N HIS A 355 2.01 11.41 -7.94
CA HIS A 355 2.61 10.44 -8.86
C HIS A 355 2.52 10.92 -10.30
N HIS A 356 3.30 10.28 -11.17
CA HIS A 356 3.48 10.69 -12.57
C HIS A 356 2.89 9.69 -13.58
N LEU A 357 1.86 8.93 -13.19
CA LEU A 357 1.14 8.03 -14.10
C LEU A 357 0.59 8.74 -15.34
N SER A 358 0.07 9.96 -15.20
CA SER A 358 -0.39 10.81 -16.32
C SER A 358 0.73 11.13 -17.30
N ASP A 359 1.97 11.16 -16.81
CA ASP A 359 3.16 11.52 -17.56
C ASP A 359 3.81 10.25 -18.16
N GLY A 360 3.16 9.09 -18.02
CA GLY A 360 3.61 7.81 -18.55
C GLY A 360 4.72 7.14 -17.73
N ILE A 361 5.01 7.65 -16.53
CA ILE A 361 6.00 7.05 -15.61
C ILE A 361 5.30 5.95 -14.81
N ILE A 362 5.72 4.71 -15.05
CA ILE A 362 5.19 3.51 -14.39
C ILE A 362 6.30 2.96 -13.47
N PRO A 363 6.00 2.65 -12.20
CA PRO A 363 6.98 2.04 -11.28
C PRO A 363 7.46 0.68 -11.78
N GLU A 364 8.69 0.33 -11.46
CA GLU A 364 9.26 -0.97 -11.85
C GLU A 364 8.77 -2.12 -10.96
N LYS A 365 8.51 -1.84 -9.67
CA LYS A 365 8.08 -2.86 -8.72
C LYS A 365 6.62 -3.27 -8.91
N MET A 366 6.39 -4.58 -8.83
CA MET A 366 5.05 -5.16 -8.91
C MET A 366 4.26 -4.96 -7.61
N MET A 367 2.93 -5.02 -7.71
CA MET A 367 2.03 -4.80 -6.57
C MET A 367 2.32 -5.75 -5.39
N ARG A 368 2.67 -7.00 -5.69
CA ARG A 368 3.06 -8.02 -4.71
C ARG A 368 4.28 -7.61 -3.86
N GLN A 369 5.23 -6.88 -4.42
CA GLN A 369 6.49 -6.50 -3.75
C GLN A 369 6.30 -5.30 -2.81
N ILE A 370 5.24 -4.52 -2.99
CA ILE A 370 5.03 -3.23 -2.32
C ILE A 370 3.79 -3.20 -1.41
N GLY A 371 3.19 -4.38 -1.14
CA GLY A 371 2.06 -4.57 -0.24
C GLY A 371 0.76 -3.97 -0.77
N GLY A 372 0.05 -4.72 -1.61
CA GLY A 372 -1.22 -4.35 -2.28
C GLY A 372 -2.29 -3.70 -1.40
#